data_AF-A0AAQ1G6U6-F1
#
_entry.id   AF-A0AAQ1G6U6-F1
#
_cell.length_a   1.000
_cell.length_b   1.000
_cell.length_c   1.000
_cell.angle_alpha   90.00
_cell.angle_beta   90.00
_cell.angle_gamma   90.00
#
_symmetry.space_group_name_H-M   'P 1'
#
loop_
_entity.id
_entity.type
_entity.pdbx_description
1 polymer ?
#
loop_
_entity_poly.entity_id
_entity_poly.type
_entity_poly.pdbx_seq_one_letter_code
_entity_poly.pdbx_strand_id
1 'polypeptide(L)'
;MLRFPGIRALCTALLACLPLSVQAEPYAYPVSNPFMATVAGTPERLQATVPPEVDVQQADLKVRVLPERHLPPALSQYRDLHYRVAWHDNPAPLIFLIAGTGSGYDSSRMDYLKRLFWQAGMHVIVLSSPTNHDFIAAASRSGMPGIAADDARDLHTAMSMALAKARNELDLEITSYRLAGFSLGALHAAFVAELDEHLGQFDFQRVLLLNPPVDLYASVRRLDALSYTRIAGVSDNDSFYEHIFQKLSRHFASRGNSDIQASLFEEIQSSPQALTDAELAMLIGAVFRFAAADLNFMSDLINGGGRYAPADERLKVSTSLTPYLRRALFCDFSCYVETQLLPAWQSRNADGDLQQMAEQTSLRHLSAFLHDNATVAVVSNASELILTRDDYHFLAQTFGERAFLYPSGGHGGNLDYAPVARRYLQFLQGGSQ
;
A
#
# COMPACT_ATOMS: atom_id res chain seq x y z
N MET A 1 74.65 -42.94 -29.86
CA MET A 1 74.89 -42.55 -28.46
C MET A 1 74.11 -41.26 -28.20
N LEU A 2 73.26 -41.29 -27.17
CA LEU A 2 72.59 -40.17 -26.47
C LEU A 2 71.62 -39.23 -27.22
N ARG A 3 70.36 -39.30 -26.78
CA ARG A 3 69.28 -38.30 -26.90
C ARG A 3 69.57 -37.10 -25.99
N PHE A 4 69.18 -35.88 -26.40
CA PHE A 4 68.49 -34.88 -25.56
C PHE A 4 67.60 -33.96 -26.45
N PRO A 5 66.48 -33.41 -25.91
CA PRO A 5 65.29 -33.01 -26.66
C PRO A 5 65.13 -31.49 -26.83
N GLY A 6 64.09 -31.09 -27.57
CA GLY A 6 63.82 -29.73 -27.99
C GLY A 6 63.20 -28.79 -26.95
N ILE A 7 63.10 -27.52 -27.35
CA ILE A 7 62.33 -26.47 -26.71
C ILE A 7 61.51 -25.80 -27.82
N ARG A 8 60.21 -26.13 -27.88
CA ARG A 8 59.20 -25.33 -28.58
C ARG A 8 58.70 -24.30 -27.56
N ALA A 9 58.79 -23.02 -27.93
CA ALA A 9 58.16 -21.93 -27.20
C ALA A 9 56.64 -22.15 -27.15
N LEU A 10 56.07 -22.16 -25.96
CA LEU A 10 54.63 -22.15 -25.73
C LEU A 10 54.28 -20.75 -25.20
N CYS A 11 53.75 -19.89 -26.08
CA CYS A 11 53.13 -18.62 -25.68
C CYS A 11 51.85 -18.92 -24.88
N THR A 12 51.90 -18.75 -23.56
CA THR A 12 50.71 -18.78 -22.71
C THR A 12 50.15 -17.36 -22.64
N ALA A 13 49.03 -17.12 -23.33
CA ALA A 13 48.24 -15.92 -23.13
C ALA A 13 47.46 -16.05 -21.81
N LEU A 14 47.88 -15.32 -20.78
CA LEU A 14 47.08 -15.11 -19.58
C LEU A 14 45.95 -14.12 -19.93
N LEU A 15 44.72 -14.61 -20.10
CA LEU A 15 43.54 -13.77 -19.98
C LEU A 15 43.34 -13.49 -18.48
N ALA A 16 43.64 -12.26 -18.06
CA ALA A 16 43.25 -11.75 -16.76
C ALA A 16 41.74 -11.46 -16.77
N CYS A 17 40.93 -12.37 -16.22
CA CYS A 17 39.56 -12.06 -15.84
C CYS A 17 39.61 -11.13 -14.62
N LEU A 18 39.50 -9.82 -14.85
CA LEU A 18 39.19 -8.85 -13.80
C LEU A 18 37.73 -9.06 -13.37
N PRO A 19 37.44 -9.34 -12.09
CA PRO A 19 36.06 -9.33 -11.61
C PRO A 19 35.55 -7.89 -11.70
N LEU A 20 34.55 -7.66 -12.54
CA LEU A 20 33.71 -6.47 -12.47
C LEU A 20 32.94 -6.53 -11.14
N SER A 21 33.53 -5.98 -10.09
CA SER A 21 32.80 -5.66 -8.87
C SER A 21 31.81 -4.56 -9.21
N VAL A 22 30.55 -4.94 -9.46
CA VAL A 22 29.42 -4.03 -9.50
C VAL A 22 29.32 -3.43 -8.10
N GLN A 23 29.84 -2.21 -7.91
CA GLN A 23 29.56 -1.46 -6.70
C GLN A 23 28.07 -1.16 -6.70
N ALA A 24 27.34 -1.64 -5.69
CA ALA A 24 25.97 -1.21 -5.45
C ALA A 24 25.98 0.33 -5.35
N GLU A 25 25.13 1.00 -6.14
CA GLU A 25 25.01 2.46 -6.03
C GLU A 25 24.68 2.80 -4.56
N PRO A 26 25.44 3.71 -3.93
CA PRO A 26 25.18 4.08 -2.55
C PRO A 26 23.78 4.69 -2.46
N TYR A 27 23.01 4.25 -1.45
CA TYR A 27 21.67 4.79 -1.21
C TYR A 27 21.75 6.27 -0.83
N ALA A 28 21.44 7.15 -1.78
CA ALA A 28 21.58 8.60 -1.67
C ALA A 28 20.22 9.34 -1.68
N TYR A 29 19.21 8.74 -1.05
CA TYR A 29 17.90 9.36 -0.91
C TYR A 29 17.98 10.60 0.00
N PRO A 30 17.57 11.80 -0.46
CA PRO A 30 17.91 13.05 0.22
C PRO A 30 16.94 13.43 1.36
N VAL A 31 15.78 12.79 1.45
CA VAL A 31 14.75 13.15 2.44
C VAL A 31 14.96 12.31 3.70
N SER A 32 15.63 12.87 4.70
CA SER A 32 15.95 12.18 5.95
C SER A 32 14.81 12.20 6.98
N ASN A 33 13.94 13.21 6.91
CA ASN A 33 12.79 13.32 7.82
C ASN A 33 11.69 12.33 7.39
N PRO A 34 11.25 11.40 8.27
CA PRO A 34 10.30 10.37 7.89
C PRO A 34 8.89 10.90 7.60
N PHE A 35 8.43 11.95 8.31
CA PHE A 35 7.14 12.58 8.04
C PHE A 35 7.16 13.31 6.70
N MET A 36 8.27 14.02 6.41
CA MET A 36 8.49 14.65 5.11
C MET A 36 8.50 13.63 3.99
N ALA A 37 9.26 12.54 4.13
CA ALA A 37 9.32 11.50 3.12
C ALA A 37 7.94 10.89 2.85
N THR A 38 7.14 10.70 3.90
CA THR A 38 5.77 10.17 3.80
C THR A 38 4.83 11.11 3.03
N VAL A 39 4.89 12.41 3.30
CA VAL A 39 3.98 13.39 2.71
C VAL A 39 4.41 13.82 1.30
N ALA A 40 5.71 14.06 1.11
CA ALA A 40 6.26 14.62 -0.12
C ALA A 40 6.69 13.56 -1.14
N GLY A 41 7.11 12.39 -0.65
CA GLY A 41 7.74 11.37 -1.47
C GLY A 41 9.16 11.75 -1.93
N THR A 42 9.60 11.11 -3.01
CA THR A 42 10.88 11.40 -3.65
C THR A 42 10.78 12.69 -4.47
N PRO A 43 11.78 13.59 -4.42
CA PRO A 43 11.84 14.75 -5.31
C PRO A 43 11.76 14.33 -6.79
N GLU A 44 10.97 15.02 -7.60
CA GLU A 44 10.62 14.63 -8.98
C GLU A 44 11.83 14.24 -9.83
N ARG A 45 12.92 15.01 -9.77
CA ARG A 45 14.17 14.76 -10.51
C ARG A 45 14.88 13.44 -10.17
N LEU A 46 14.54 12.82 -9.03
CA LEU A 46 15.11 11.58 -8.53
C LEU A 46 14.14 10.41 -8.63
N GLN A 47 12.90 10.65 -9.08
CA GLN A 47 11.91 9.61 -9.26
C GLN A 47 12.29 8.70 -10.44
N ALA A 48 11.93 7.42 -10.36
CA ALA A 48 11.88 6.58 -11.56
C ALA A 48 10.80 7.14 -12.50
N THR A 49 11.23 7.49 -13.71
CA THR A 49 10.34 7.99 -14.76
C THR A 49 9.33 6.93 -15.17
N VAL A 50 8.06 7.31 -15.22
CA VAL A 50 6.93 6.52 -15.69
C VAL A 50 6.24 7.21 -16.87
N PRO A 51 5.59 6.50 -17.80
CA PRO A 51 4.84 7.13 -18.87
C PRO A 51 3.74 8.07 -18.32
N PRO A 52 3.36 9.12 -19.06
CA PRO A 52 2.13 9.86 -18.80
C PRO A 52 0.91 8.92 -18.73
N GLU A 53 -0.09 9.25 -17.92
CA GLU A 53 -1.29 8.39 -17.76
C GLU A 53 -2.02 8.16 -19.09
N VAL A 54 -2.07 9.18 -19.94
CA VAL A 54 -2.72 9.13 -21.27
C VAL A 54 -2.04 8.16 -22.24
N ASP A 55 -0.77 7.82 -22.00
CA ASP A 55 0.00 6.91 -22.85
C ASP A 55 -0.12 5.45 -22.38
N VAL A 56 -0.71 5.21 -21.21
CA VAL A 56 -0.93 3.87 -20.67
C VAL A 56 -2.29 3.35 -21.11
N GLN A 57 -2.28 2.25 -21.87
CA GLN A 57 -3.48 1.54 -22.27
C GLN A 57 -4.16 0.94 -21.03
N GLN A 58 -5.32 1.49 -20.68
CA GLN A 58 -6.02 1.19 -19.44
C GLN A 58 -7.53 1.44 -19.51
N ALA A 59 -8.27 0.83 -18.58
CA ALA A 59 -9.70 1.00 -18.42
C ALA A 59 -10.12 0.71 -16.97
N ASP A 60 -11.18 1.36 -16.52
CA ASP A 60 -11.85 1.02 -15.27
C ASP A 60 -12.99 0.05 -15.58
N LEU A 61 -12.91 -1.14 -15.00
CA LEU A 61 -13.90 -2.20 -15.12
C LEU A 61 -14.57 -2.43 -13.77
N LYS A 62 -15.64 -3.23 -13.75
CA LYS A 62 -16.39 -3.51 -12.53
C LYS A 62 -16.98 -4.91 -12.47
N VAL A 63 -16.98 -5.53 -11.30
CA VAL A 63 -17.53 -6.88 -11.06
C VAL A 63 -18.51 -6.91 -9.91
N ARG A 64 -19.57 -7.71 -10.05
CA ARG A 64 -20.53 -7.97 -8.97
C ARG A 64 -20.05 -9.16 -8.15
N VAL A 65 -19.27 -8.90 -7.10
CA VAL A 65 -18.70 -9.96 -6.24
C VAL A 65 -19.75 -10.57 -5.31
N LEU A 66 -20.58 -9.72 -4.69
CA LEU A 66 -21.64 -10.13 -3.76
C LEU A 66 -23.03 -9.79 -4.35
N PRO A 67 -23.60 -10.62 -5.23
CA PRO A 67 -24.89 -10.32 -5.88
C PRO A 67 -26.06 -10.14 -4.89
N GLU A 68 -26.03 -10.86 -3.77
CA GLU A 68 -27.00 -10.82 -2.68
C GLU A 68 -26.87 -9.61 -1.76
N ARG A 69 -25.79 -8.83 -1.86
CA ARG A 69 -25.59 -7.64 -1.01
C ARG A 69 -26.60 -6.55 -1.39
N HIS A 70 -27.39 -6.18 -0.40
CA HIS A 70 -28.30 -5.04 -0.44
C HIS A 70 -27.59 -3.84 0.19
N LEU A 71 -27.63 -2.70 -0.50
CA LEU A 71 -27.09 -1.44 -0.01
C LEU A 71 -28.22 -0.41 -0.03
N PRO A 72 -28.24 0.54 0.92
CA PRO A 72 -29.21 1.62 0.86
C PRO A 72 -29.03 2.43 -0.43
N PRO A 73 -30.09 3.08 -0.95
CA PRO A 73 -30.02 3.82 -2.22
C PRO A 73 -28.85 4.81 -2.33
N ALA A 74 -28.47 5.46 -1.23
CA ALA A 74 -27.32 6.38 -1.16
C ALA A 74 -25.95 5.75 -1.55
N LEU A 75 -25.83 4.43 -1.44
CA LEU A 75 -24.60 3.67 -1.69
C LEU A 75 -24.75 2.67 -2.83
N SER A 76 -25.85 2.74 -3.59
CA SER A 76 -26.17 1.78 -4.65
C SER A 76 -25.11 1.72 -5.76
N GLN A 77 -24.34 2.79 -5.97
CA GLN A 77 -23.21 2.85 -6.88
C GLN A 77 -22.05 1.91 -6.48
N TYR A 78 -21.92 1.57 -5.20
CA TYR A 78 -20.86 0.70 -4.66
C TYR A 78 -21.30 -0.78 -4.60
N ARG A 79 -22.36 -1.17 -5.32
CA ARG A 79 -22.74 -2.60 -5.44
C ARG A 79 -21.81 -3.39 -6.35
N ASP A 80 -21.19 -2.73 -7.31
CA ASP A 80 -20.15 -3.32 -8.14
C ASP A 80 -18.79 -2.92 -7.57
N LEU A 81 -17.85 -3.85 -7.49
CA LEU A 81 -16.46 -3.53 -7.18
C LEU A 81 -15.82 -2.99 -8.45
N HIS A 82 -15.42 -1.73 -8.42
CA HIS A 82 -14.63 -1.12 -9.47
C HIS A 82 -13.15 -1.45 -9.29
N TYR A 83 -12.44 -1.64 -10.40
CA TYR A 83 -11.01 -1.89 -10.43
C TYR A 83 -10.43 -1.36 -11.73
N ARG A 84 -9.12 -1.08 -11.73
CA ARG A 84 -8.42 -0.60 -12.92
C ARG A 84 -7.60 -1.72 -13.54
N VAL A 85 -7.63 -1.81 -14.86
CA VAL A 85 -6.74 -2.69 -15.62
C VAL A 85 -5.89 -1.85 -16.57
N ALA A 86 -4.58 -2.10 -16.59
CA ALA A 86 -3.66 -1.61 -17.61
C ALA A 86 -3.05 -2.81 -18.34
N TRP A 87 -3.00 -2.79 -19.67
CA TRP A 87 -2.62 -3.99 -20.43
C TRP A 87 -1.80 -3.68 -21.68
N HIS A 88 -1.22 -4.72 -22.26
CA HIS A 88 -0.46 -4.70 -23.50
C HIS A 88 -1.22 -5.54 -24.53
N ASP A 89 -1.05 -5.26 -25.82
CA ASP A 89 -1.66 -6.08 -26.87
C ASP A 89 -0.96 -7.45 -27.04
N ASN A 90 0.28 -7.57 -26.56
CA ASN A 90 1.06 -8.81 -26.61
C ASN A 90 0.96 -9.60 -25.29
N PRO A 91 1.19 -10.93 -25.31
CA PRO A 91 1.18 -11.76 -24.12
C PRO A 91 2.17 -11.27 -23.06
N ALA A 92 1.69 -11.04 -21.84
CA ALA A 92 2.50 -10.47 -20.77
C ALA A 92 2.21 -11.10 -19.40
N PRO A 93 3.16 -11.05 -18.46
CA PRO A 93 2.87 -11.36 -17.06
C PRO A 93 1.81 -10.40 -16.50
N LEU A 94 0.93 -10.89 -15.63
CA LEU A 94 -0.03 -10.05 -14.91
C LEU A 94 0.42 -9.86 -13.46
N ILE A 95 0.39 -8.62 -12.98
CA ILE A 95 0.55 -8.28 -11.57
C ILE A 95 -0.75 -7.73 -11.00
N PHE A 96 -1.22 -8.33 -9.91
CA PHE A 96 -2.25 -7.72 -9.07
C PHE A 96 -1.59 -6.72 -8.12
N LEU A 97 -2.19 -5.55 -7.97
CA LEU A 97 -1.74 -4.48 -7.07
C LEU A 97 -2.84 -4.13 -6.08
N ILE A 98 -2.58 -4.35 -4.79
CA ILE A 98 -3.55 -4.10 -3.70
C ILE A 98 -3.21 -2.80 -2.98
N ALA A 99 -4.19 -1.90 -2.89
CA ALA A 99 -4.03 -0.61 -2.23
C ALA A 99 -3.92 -0.69 -0.70
N GLY A 100 -3.32 0.35 -0.11
CA GLY A 100 -3.14 0.50 1.34
C GLY A 100 -4.39 1.02 2.06
N THR A 101 -4.30 1.19 3.38
CA THR A 101 -5.43 1.53 4.26
C THR A 101 -6.31 2.65 3.71
N GLY A 102 -7.61 2.38 3.62
CA GLY A 102 -8.63 3.30 3.12
C GLY A 102 -8.46 3.77 1.67
N SER A 103 -7.44 3.31 0.95
CA SER A 103 -7.11 3.80 -0.39
C SER A 103 -7.86 3.03 -1.47
N GLY A 104 -8.36 3.77 -2.46
CA GLY A 104 -8.96 3.21 -3.67
C GLY A 104 -7.93 2.79 -4.71
N TYR A 105 -8.39 2.02 -5.70
CA TYR A 105 -7.60 1.60 -6.86
C TYR A 105 -7.09 2.78 -7.71
N ASP A 106 -7.71 3.95 -7.58
CA ASP A 106 -7.46 5.20 -8.32
C ASP A 106 -6.55 6.20 -7.57
N SER A 107 -6.04 5.83 -6.40
CA SER A 107 -5.14 6.70 -5.63
C SER A 107 -3.81 6.97 -6.35
N SER A 108 -3.20 8.12 -6.09
CA SER A 108 -1.96 8.57 -6.76
C SER A 108 -0.80 7.56 -6.67
N ARG A 109 -0.63 6.92 -5.50
CA ARG A 109 0.39 5.89 -5.31
C ARG A 109 0.11 4.65 -6.17
N MET A 110 -1.16 4.25 -6.26
CA MET A 110 -1.55 3.10 -7.07
C MET A 110 -1.41 3.38 -8.56
N ASP A 111 -1.76 4.59 -9.00
CA ASP A 111 -1.53 5.01 -10.37
C ASP A 111 -0.03 5.02 -10.73
N TYR A 112 0.83 5.59 -9.87
CA TYR A 112 2.29 5.55 -10.07
C TYR A 112 2.81 4.12 -10.24
N LEU A 113 2.49 3.24 -9.28
CA LEU A 113 2.94 1.83 -9.31
C LEU A 113 2.37 1.08 -10.52
N LYS A 114 1.11 1.32 -10.89
CA LYS A 114 0.50 0.75 -12.09
C LYS A 114 1.28 1.15 -13.35
N ARG A 115 1.61 2.43 -13.52
CA ARG A 115 2.37 2.91 -14.68
C ARG A 115 3.80 2.35 -14.69
N LEU A 116 4.43 2.27 -13.52
CA LEU A 116 5.74 1.67 -13.36
C LEU A 116 5.77 0.18 -13.76
N PHE A 117 4.81 -0.60 -13.27
CA PHE A 117 4.71 -2.03 -13.58
C PHE A 117 4.28 -2.28 -15.03
N TRP A 118 3.38 -1.45 -15.56
CA TRP A 118 2.98 -1.52 -16.95
C TRP A 118 4.16 -1.25 -17.89
N GLN A 119 4.95 -0.21 -17.62
CA GLN A 119 6.19 0.09 -18.36
C GLN A 119 7.21 -1.05 -18.25
N ALA A 120 7.23 -1.78 -17.13
CA ALA A 120 8.08 -2.95 -16.95
C ALA A 120 7.60 -4.20 -17.72
N GLY A 121 6.56 -4.07 -18.55
CA GLY A 121 6.05 -5.11 -19.45
C GLY A 121 4.99 -6.02 -18.82
N MET A 122 4.33 -5.60 -17.75
CA MET A 122 3.26 -6.37 -17.10
C MET A 122 1.87 -5.84 -17.46
N HIS A 123 0.88 -6.71 -17.58
CA HIS A 123 -0.51 -6.32 -17.32
C HIS A 123 -0.66 -6.00 -15.83
N VAL A 124 -1.50 -5.03 -15.47
CA VAL A 124 -1.73 -4.64 -14.09
C VAL A 124 -3.22 -4.65 -13.80
N ILE A 125 -3.65 -5.35 -12.75
CA ILE A 125 -4.99 -5.19 -12.15
C ILE A 125 -4.82 -4.53 -10.79
N VAL A 126 -5.44 -3.38 -10.59
CA VAL A 126 -5.36 -2.59 -9.36
C VAL A 126 -6.68 -2.71 -8.59
N LEU A 127 -6.59 -3.08 -7.32
CA LEU A 127 -7.73 -3.26 -6.43
C LEU A 127 -7.65 -2.29 -5.25
N SER A 128 -8.79 -1.73 -4.87
CA SER A 128 -8.95 -0.98 -3.62
C SER A 128 -8.62 -1.85 -2.42
N SER A 129 -8.22 -1.21 -1.32
CA SER A 129 -7.99 -1.89 -0.06
C SER A 129 -9.29 -2.52 0.46
N PRO A 130 -9.23 -3.67 1.14
CA PRO A 130 -10.38 -4.20 1.91
C PRO A 130 -10.98 -3.22 2.91
N THR A 131 -10.23 -2.19 3.31
CA THR A 131 -10.68 -1.11 4.21
C THR A 131 -11.21 0.14 3.49
N ASN A 132 -11.21 0.17 2.16
CA ASN A 132 -11.87 1.24 1.41
C ASN A 132 -13.39 0.98 1.36
N HIS A 133 -14.18 2.06 1.35
CA HIS A 133 -15.63 1.99 1.33
C HIS A 133 -16.18 1.18 0.14
N ASP A 134 -15.55 1.23 -1.03
CA ASP A 134 -16.01 0.51 -2.22
C ASP A 134 -15.90 -1.01 -2.04
N PHE A 135 -14.78 -1.48 -1.50
CA PHE A 135 -14.50 -2.89 -1.26
C PHE A 135 -15.34 -3.41 -0.12
N ILE A 136 -15.47 -2.66 0.97
CA ILE A 136 -16.34 -2.98 2.10
C ILE A 136 -17.78 -3.21 1.61
N ALA A 137 -18.26 -2.33 0.72
CA ALA A 137 -19.59 -2.43 0.13
C ALA A 137 -19.76 -3.59 -0.84
N ALA A 138 -18.83 -3.75 -1.79
CA ALA A 138 -19.01 -4.62 -2.94
C ALA A 138 -18.48 -6.05 -2.78
N ALA A 139 -17.46 -6.25 -1.94
CA ALA A 139 -16.66 -7.48 -1.91
C ALA A 139 -16.34 -8.01 -0.50
N SER A 140 -16.43 -7.19 0.56
CA SER A 140 -16.25 -7.68 1.92
C SER A 140 -17.46 -8.49 2.40
N ARG A 141 -17.28 -9.80 2.59
CA ARG A 141 -18.36 -10.71 3.01
C ARG A 141 -18.85 -10.39 4.42
N SER A 142 -17.93 -10.12 5.35
CA SER A 142 -18.26 -9.71 6.72
C SER A 142 -18.70 -8.25 6.82
N GLY A 143 -18.30 -7.39 5.88
CA GLY A 143 -18.41 -5.94 6.02
C GLY A 143 -17.54 -5.36 7.14
N MET A 144 -16.69 -6.17 7.77
CA MET A 144 -15.80 -5.79 8.87
C MET A 144 -14.37 -6.24 8.55
N PRO A 145 -13.63 -5.48 7.73
CA PRO A 145 -12.26 -5.84 7.37
C PRO A 145 -11.29 -5.66 8.54
N GLY A 146 -10.15 -6.34 8.50
CA GLY A 146 -9.11 -6.29 9.53
C GLY A 146 -8.72 -7.65 10.13
N ILE A 147 -9.44 -8.72 9.75
CA ILE A 147 -8.97 -10.09 9.93
C ILE A 147 -8.28 -10.51 8.63
N ALA A 148 -6.95 -10.51 8.63
CA ALA A 148 -6.15 -10.61 7.41
C ALA A 148 -6.46 -11.87 6.58
N ALA A 149 -6.75 -13.01 7.23
CA ALA A 149 -7.16 -14.23 6.54
C ALA A 149 -8.55 -14.13 5.87
N ASP A 150 -9.51 -13.43 6.49
CA ASP A 150 -10.83 -13.22 5.88
C ASP A 150 -10.73 -12.23 4.72
N ASP A 151 -10.02 -11.12 4.93
CA ASP A 151 -9.76 -10.12 3.89
C ASP A 151 -9.04 -10.72 2.68
N ALA A 152 -8.07 -11.62 2.90
CA ALA A 152 -7.36 -12.31 1.83
C ALA A 152 -8.27 -13.23 1.00
N ARG A 153 -9.23 -13.92 1.64
CA ARG A 153 -10.23 -14.73 0.90
C ARG A 153 -11.18 -13.85 0.09
N ASP A 154 -11.56 -12.69 0.62
CA ASP A 154 -12.41 -11.73 -0.10
C ASP A 154 -11.66 -11.14 -1.30
N LEU A 155 -10.38 -10.75 -1.10
CA LEU A 155 -9.48 -10.30 -2.16
C LEU A 155 -9.26 -11.36 -3.23
N HIS A 156 -8.95 -12.60 -2.86
CA HIS A 156 -8.72 -13.70 -3.81
C HIS A 156 -9.96 -13.95 -4.68
N THR A 157 -11.16 -13.90 -4.08
CA THR A 157 -12.43 -13.97 -4.81
C THR A 157 -12.58 -12.80 -5.79
N ALA A 158 -12.36 -11.57 -5.32
CA ALA A 158 -12.45 -10.36 -6.14
C ALA A 158 -11.43 -10.37 -7.30
N MET A 159 -10.18 -10.77 -7.04
CA MET A 159 -9.11 -10.93 -8.02
C MET A 159 -9.49 -11.93 -9.12
N SER A 160 -10.06 -13.06 -8.72
CA SER A 160 -10.52 -14.10 -9.65
C SER A 160 -11.60 -13.59 -10.60
N MET A 161 -12.58 -12.88 -10.06
CA MET A 161 -13.68 -12.33 -10.85
C MET A 161 -13.24 -11.16 -11.73
N ALA A 162 -12.40 -10.26 -11.19
CA ALA A 162 -11.80 -9.16 -11.93
C ALA A 162 -10.99 -9.67 -13.12
N LEU A 163 -10.12 -10.66 -12.89
CA LEU A 163 -9.34 -11.30 -13.94
C LEU A 163 -10.22 -11.94 -15.02
N ALA A 164 -11.24 -12.71 -14.62
CA ALA A 164 -12.15 -13.36 -15.57
C ALA A 164 -12.87 -12.33 -16.45
N LYS A 165 -13.33 -11.22 -15.86
CA LYS A 165 -13.96 -10.12 -16.61
C LYS A 165 -12.95 -9.43 -17.54
N ALA A 166 -11.76 -9.10 -17.06
CA ALA A 166 -10.74 -8.43 -17.86
C ALA A 166 -10.30 -9.29 -19.06
N ARG A 167 -10.08 -10.59 -18.87
CA ARG A 167 -9.81 -11.54 -19.97
C ARG A 167 -10.91 -11.54 -21.02
N ASN A 168 -12.17 -11.59 -20.58
CA ASN A 168 -13.30 -11.67 -21.49
C ASN A 168 -13.53 -10.36 -22.27
N GLU A 169 -13.28 -9.20 -21.66
CA GLU A 169 -13.56 -7.90 -22.29
C GLU A 169 -12.38 -7.33 -23.10
N LEU A 170 -11.16 -7.72 -22.75
CA LEU A 170 -9.93 -7.15 -23.31
C LEU A 170 -9.03 -8.18 -24.02
N ASP A 171 -9.45 -9.45 -24.09
CA ASP A 171 -8.71 -10.55 -24.73
C ASP A 171 -7.27 -10.72 -24.18
N LEU A 172 -7.14 -10.68 -22.85
CA LEU A 172 -5.82 -10.69 -22.19
C LEU A 172 -5.13 -12.06 -22.26
N GLU A 173 -3.99 -12.12 -22.94
CA GLU A 173 -3.08 -13.27 -22.91
C GLU A 173 -2.05 -13.16 -21.78
N ILE A 174 -2.22 -13.97 -20.72
CA ILE A 174 -1.39 -13.88 -19.50
C ILE A 174 -0.40 -15.03 -19.43
N THR A 175 0.89 -14.69 -19.26
CA THR A 175 1.98 -15.68 -19.25
C THR A 175 2.35 -16.19 -17.85
N SER A 176 2.08 -15.41 -16.81
CA SER A 176 2.36 -15.75 -15.40
C SER A 176 1.72 -14.72 -14.47
N TYR A 177 1.56 -15.06 -13.19
CA TYR A 177 0.97 -14.17 -12.19
C TYR A 177 2.00 -13.67 -11.17
N ARG A 178 1.81 -12.42 -10.76
CA ARG A 178 2.56 -11.71 -9.73
C ARG A 178 1.58 -10.99 -8.82
N LEU A 179 2.04 -10.66 -7.63
CA LEU A 179 1.26 -9.94 -6.66
C LEU A 179 2.11 -8.85 -6.02
N ALA A 180 1.54 -7.67 -5.83
CA ALA A 180 2.13 -6.61 -5.04
C ALA A 180 1.06 -5.95 -4.19
N GLY A 181 1.49 -5.40 -3.06
CA GLY A 181 0.64 -4.57 -2.23
C GLY A 181 1.45 -3.46 -1.60
N PHE A 182 0.77 -2.37 -1.24
CA PHE A 182 1.35 -1.25 -0.51
C PHE A 182 0.72 -1.14 0.88
N SER A 183 1.54 -0.94 1.91
CA SER A 183 1.08 -0.73 3.29
C SER A 183 0.19 -1.90 3.74
N LEU A 184 -1.04 -1.64 4.19
CA LEU A 184 -2.01 -2.69 4.50
C LEU A 184 -2.24 -3.67 3.32
N GLY A 185 -2.24 -3.18 2.08
CA GLY A 185 -2.34 -4.04 0.90
C GLY A 185 -1.15 -5.00 0.77
N ALA A 186 0.03 -4.64 1.31
CA ALA A 186 1.19 -5.52 1.36
C ALA A 186 1.01 -6.62 2.41
N LEU A 187 0.41 -6.32 3.57
CA LEU A 187 -0.01 -7.35 4.52
C LEU A 187 -0.99 -8.31 3.85
N HIS A 188 -2.02 -7.78 3.18
CA HIS A 188 -2.99 -8.59 2.46
C HIS A 188 -2.35 -9.41 1.34
N ALA A 189 -1.38 -8.87 0.61
CA ALA A 189 -0.64 -9.60 -0.42
C ALA A 189 0.07 -10.83 0.15
N ALA A 190 0.65 -10.74 1.35
CA ALA A 190 1.27 -11.89 2.02
C ALA A 190 0.24 -12.98 2.36
N PHE A 191 -0.92 -12.61 2.92
CA PHE A 191 -1.99 -13.56 3.25
C PHE A 191 -2.66 -14.14 2.00
N VAL A 192 -2.82 -13.36 0.93
CA VAL A 192 -3.33 -13.85 -0.36
C VAL A 192 -2.34 -14.85 -0.98
N ALA A 193 -1.05 -14.59 -0.91
CA ALA A 193 -0.03 -15.51 -1.41
C ALA A 193 0.00 -16.84 -0.63
N GLU A 194 -0.11 -16.78 0.70
CA GLU A 194 -0.19 -18.00 1.52
C GLU A 194 -1.48 -18.78 1.23
N LEU A 195 -2.62 -18.09 1.14
CA LEU A 195 -3.88 -18.72 0.75
C LEU A 195 -3.79 -19.39 -0.62
N ASP A 196 -3.18 -18.72 -1.61
CA ASP A 196 -3.05 -19.24 -2.96
C ASP A 196 -2.07 -20.41 -3.08
N GLU A 197 -1.11 -20.55 -2.17
CA GLU A 197 -0.24 -21.75 -2.10
C GLU A 197 -1.06 -23.04 -1.87
N HIS A 198 -2.20 -22.94 -1.17
CA HIS A 198 -3.12 -24.06 -0.98
C HIS A 198 -4.14 -24.20 -2.10
N LEU A 199 -4.55 -23.09 -2.72
CA LEU A 199 -5.58 -23.10 -3.77
C LEU A 199 -5.03 -23.41 -5.17
N GLY A 200 -3.77 -23.03 -5.45
CA GLY A 200 -3.10 -23.25 -6.73
C GLY A 200 -3.76 -22.53 -7.91
N GLN A 201 -4.39 -21.37 -7.68
CA GLN A 201 -5.14 -20.69 -8.73
C GLN A 201 -4.27 -19.72 -9.53
N PHE A 202 -3.42 -18.95 -8.84
CA PHE A 202 -2.51 -18.01 -9.49
C PHE A 202 -1.07 -18.49 -9.49
N ASP A 203 -0.63 -19.28 -8.52
CA ASP A 203 0.74 -19.78 -8.40
C ASP A 203 1.77 -18.65 -8.56
N PHE A 204 1.65 -17.63 -7.72
CA PHE A 204 2.40 -16.37 -7.87
C PHE A 204 3.91 -16.60 -7.97
N GLN A 205 4.48 -16.25 -9.11
CA GLN A 205 5.92 -16.38 -9.33
C GLN A 205 6.73 -15.36 -8.54
N ARG A 206 6.14 -14.18 -8.26
CA ARG A 206 6.74 -13.12 -7.45
C ARG A 206 5.66 -12.38 -6.66
N VAL A 207 5.93 -12.15 -5.39
CA VAL A 207 5.09 -11.39 -4.46
C VAL A 207 5.93 -10.28 -3.84
N LEU A 208 5.50 -9.02 -3.97
CA LEU A 208 6.24 -7.85 -3.50
C LEU A 208 5.46 -7.10 -2.42
N LEU A 209 6.02 -7.04 -1.22
CA LEU A 209 5.43 -6.37 -0.07
C LEU A 209 6.07 -4.97 0.08
N LEU A 210 5.35 -3.91 -0.26
CA LEU A 210 5.86 -2.53 -0.17
C LEU A 210 5.42 -1.89 1.15
N ASN A 211 6.38 -1.68 2.07
CA ASN A 211 6.17 -1.09 3.39
C ASN A 211 5.03 -1.76 4.20
N PRO A 212 5.00 -3.11 4.33
CA PRO A 212 3.93 -3.78 5.05
C PRO A 212 3.96 -3.46 6.55
N PRO A 213 2.80 -3.38 7.24
CA PRO A 213 2.79 -3.55 8.69
C PRO A 213 3.22 -4.99 9.03
N VAL A 214 3.98 -5.16 10.10
CA VAL A 214 4.30 -6.49 10.63
C VAL A 214 3.26 -6.92 11.64
N ASP A 215 2.95 -6.05 12.60
CA ASP A 215 1.83 -6.18 13.53
C ASP A 215 0.82 -5.08 13.19
N LEU A 216 -0.33 -5.48 12.62
CA LEU A 216 -1.34 -4.53 12.17
C LEU A 216 -1.90 -3.70 13.34
N TYR A 217 -2.12 -4.31 14.50
CA TYR A 217 -2.67 -3.61 15.66
C TYR A 217 -1.69 -2.57 16.21
N ALA A 218 -0.40 -2.93 16.31
CA ALA A 218 0.64 -1.99 16.69
C ALA A 218 0.77 -0.84 15.66
N SER A 219 0.68 -1.15 14.36
CA SER A 219 0.73 -0.16 13.28
C SER A 219 -0.43 0.84 13.35
N VAL A 220 -1.68 0.38 13.53
CA VAL A 220 -2.82 1.31 13.61
C VAL A 220 -2.77 2.18 14.87
N ARG A 221 -2.31 1.65 16.01
CA ARG A 221 -2.11 2.46 17.22
C ARG A 221 -1.07 3.56 17.03
N ARG A 222 -0.01 3.30 16.25
CA ARG A 222 0.99 4.31 15.89
C ARG A 222 0.39 5.40 15.02
N LEU A 223 -0.44 5.03 14.04
CA LEU A 223 -1.16 6.00 13.20
C LEU A 223 -2.15 6.84 14.00
N ASP A 224 -2.93 6.22 14.90
CA ASP A 224 -3.85 6.92 15.79
C ASP A 224 -3.09 7.96 16.62
N ALA A 225 -1.94 7.61 17.19
CA ALA A 225 -1.11 8.52 17.98
C ALA A 225 -0.68 9.80 17.22
N LEU A 226 -0.50 9.74 15.90
CA LEU A 226 -0.15 10.91 15.08
C LEU A 226 -1.25 11.97 15.09
N SER A 227 -2.52 11.55 15.14
CA SER A 227 -3.68 12.45 15.18
C SER A 227 -3.86 13.18 16.53
N TYR A 228 -3.12 12.76 17.57
CA TYR A 228 -3.10 13.38 18.89
C TYR A 228 -1.85 14.22 19.15
N THR A 229 -1.04 14.48 18.12
CA THR A 229 0.19 15.26 18.24
C THR A 229 -0.12 16.71 18.65
N ARG A 230 0.53 17.19 19.71
CA ARG A 230 0.37 18.59 20.15
C ARG A 230 1.19 19.53 19.26
N ILE A 231 0.54 20.55 18.71
CA ILE A 231 1.20 21.58 17.91
C ILE A 231 1.42 22.83 18.77
N ALA A 232 2.67 23.28 18.86
CA ALA A 232 3.01 24.50 19.57
C ALA A 232 2.32 25.71 18.93
N GLY A 233 1.59 26.50 19.72
CA GLY A 233 0.87 27.68 19.25
C GLY A 233 -0.55 27.41 18.73
N VAL A 234 -1.00 26.16 18.67
CA VAL A 234 -2.40 25.79 18.41
C VAL A 234 -3.05 25.48 19.75
N SER A 235 -4.01 26.30 20.16
CA SER A 235 -4.81 26.07 21.36
C SER A 235 -6.02 25.18 21.06
N ASP A 236 -6.67 24.60 22.08
CA ASP A 236 -7.90 23.81 21.90
C ASP A 236 -9.05 24.57 21.22
N ASN A 237 -8.96 25.91 21.13
CA ASN A 237 -9.95 26.78 20.47
C ASN A 237 -9.68 27.04 18.97
N ASP A 238 -8.45 26.83 18.49
CA ASP A 238 -8.09 27.01 17.07
C ASP A 238 -8.02 25.63 16.40
N SER A 239 -8.78 25.44 15.32
CA SER A 239 -8.69 24.18 14.58
C SER A 239 -7.34 24.08 13.87
N PHE A 240 -6.74 22.89 13.86
CA PHE A 240 -5.56 22.59 13.04
C PHE A 240 -5.65 23.12 11.60
N TYR A 241 -6.81 22.96 10.99
CA TYR A 241 -7.08 23.39 9.63
C TYR A 241 -6.93 24.91 9.48
N GLU A 242 -7.38 25.67 10.47
CA GLU A 242 -7.21 27.12 10.51
C GLU A 242 -5.72 27.50 10.63
N HIS A 243 -4.97 26.79 11.46
CA HIS A 243 -3.53 27.00 11.61
C HIS A 243 -2.75 26.72 10.31
N ILE A 244 -3.04 25.61 9.63
CA ILE A 244 -2.47 25.30 8.31
C ILE A 244 -2.89 26.33 7.26
N PHE A 245 -4.17 26.73 7.25
CA PHE A 245 -4.68 27.76 6.36
C PHE A 245 -3.99 29.11 6.56
N GLN A 246 -3.70 29.50 7.81
CA GLN A 246 -2.94 30.71 8.12
C GLN A 246 -1.50 30.64 7.61
N LYS A 247 -0.83 29.49 7.73
CA LYS A 247 0.51 29.29 7.15
C LYS A 247 0.50 29.44 5.63
N LEU A 248 -0.46 28.79 4.95
CA LEU A 248 -0.67 28.93 3.51
C LEU A 248 -0.93 30.39 3.12
N SER A 249 -1.84 31.06 3.83
CA SER A 249 -2.19 32.47 3.60
C SER A 249 -0.99 33.39 3.73
N ARG A 250 -0.14 33.20 4.76
CA ARG A 250 1.10 33.97 4.95
C ARG A 250 2.12 33.70 3.84
N HIS A 251 2.25 32.44 3.41
CA HIS A 251 3.12 32.06 2.30
C HIS A 251 2.71 32.81 1.01
N PHE A 252 1.44 32.74 0.62
CA PHE A 252 0.93 33.44 -0.56
C PHE A 252 0.96 34.97 -0.44
N ALA A 253 0.64 35.53 0.74
CA ALA A 253 0.71 36.96 0.99
C ALA A 253 2.12 37.54 0.85
N SER A 254 3.16 36.74 1.17
CA SER A 254 4.56 37.16 1.05
C SER A 254 5.10 37.16 -0.39
N ARG A 255 4.44 36.45 -1.32
CA ARG A 255 4.92 36.27 -2.70
C ARG A 255 4.13 37.04 -3.77
N GLY A 256 2.90 37.45 -3.48
CA GLY A 256 2.03 38.05 -4.50
C GLY A 256 1.56 37.01 -5.53
N ASN A 257 0.39 37.29 -6.11
CA ASN A 257 -0.40 36.40 -6.96
C ASN A 257 0.45 35.76 -8.09
N SER A 258 0.87 34.51 -7.94
CA SER A 258 1.56 33.74 -8.98
C SER A 258 1.29 32.25 -8.82
N ASP A 259 1.18 31.57 -9.96
CA ASP A 259 0.55 30.26 -10.19
C ASP A 259 0.92 29.17 -9.17
N ILE A 260 -0.10 28.43 -8.72
CA ILE A 260 0.05 27.21 -7.93
C ILE A 260 0.67 26.13 -8.84
N GLN A 261 1.99 25.97 -8.78
CA GLN A 261 2.72 24.93 -9.50
C GLN A 261 2.78 23.61 -8.71
N ALA A 262 3.16 22.53 -9.39
CA ALA A 262 3.33 21.17 -8.83
C ALA A 262 4.34 21.09 -7.66
N SER A 263 5.16 22.13 -7.48
CA SER A 263 6.17 22.28 -6.42
C SER A 263 5.66 23.00 -5.16
N LEU A 264 4.36 23.32 -5.03
CA LEU A 264 3.84 24.09 -3.89
C LEU A 264 4.29 23.53 -2.52
N PHE A 265 4.32 22.21 -2.36
CA PHE A 265 4.76 21.60 -1.11
C PHE A 265 6.26 21.81 -0.87
N GLU A 266 7.12 21.56 -1.85
CA GLU A 266 8.56 21.84 -1.75
C GLU A 266 8.85 23.32 -1.47
N GLU A 267 8.07 24.22 -2.08
CA GLU A 267 8.16 25.66 -1.88
C GLU A 267 7.75 26.10 -0.48
N ILE A 268 6.68 25.53 0.08
CA ILE A 268 6.28 25.78 1.48
C ILE A 268 7.37 25.29 2.42
N GLN A 269 7.88 24.08 2.20
CA GLN A 269 8.88 23.46 3.06
C GLN A 269 10.27 24.10 2.99
N SER A 270 10.57 24.82 1.91
CA SER A 270 11.78 25.65 1.79
C SER A 270 11.58 27.09 2.28
N SER A 271 10.39 27.43 2.78
CA SER A 271 10.04 28.77 3.28
C SER A 271 10.01 28.85 4.81
N PRO A 272 9.97 30.06 5.41
CA PRO A 272 9.73 30.21 6.85
C PRO A 272 8.40 29.65 7.35
N GLN A 273 7.47 29.30 6.45
CA GLN A 273 6.19 28.68 6.77
C GLN A 273 6.23 27.14 6.68
N ALA A 274 7.42 26.54 6.61
CA ALA A 274 7.59 25.09 6.62
C ALA A 274 6.80 24.44 7.77
N LEU A 275 6.18 23.31 7.45
CA LEU A 275 5.53 22.45 8.42
C LEU A 275 6.59 21.76 9.26
N THR A 276 6.43 21.90 10.57
CA THR A 276 7.15 21.18 11.60
C THR A 276 6.79 19.70 11.58
N ASP A 277 7.63 18.87 12.21
CA ASP A 277 7.36 17.44 12.38
C ASP A 277 6.00 17.18 13.04
N ALA A 278 5.61 18.00 14.01
CA ALA A 278 4.33 17.90 14.67
C ALA A 278 3.15 18.17 13.72
N GLU A 279 3.27 19.18 12.85
CA GLU A 279 2.26 19.50 11.85
C GLU A 279 2.18 18.44 10.75
N LEU A 280 3.32 17.90 10.31
CA LEU A 280 3.36 16.82 9.33
C LEU A 280 2.79 15.51 9.91
N ALA A 281 3.16 15.16 11.15
CA ALA A 281 2.57 14.04 11.87
C ALA A 281 1.05 14.20 11.95
N MET A 282 0.55 15.38 12.32
CA MET A 282 -0.88 15.59 12.43
C MET A 282 -1.60 15.62 11.07
N LEU A 283 -0.95 16.09 10.00
CA LEU A 283 -1.49 15.98 8.63
C LEU A 283 -1.66 14.51 8.22
N ILE A 284 -0.64 13.68 8.46
CA ILE A 284 -0.71 12.24 8.23
C ILE A 284 -1.85 11.63 9.09
N GLY A 285 -1.86 11.95 10.38
CA GLY A 285 -2.89 11.48 11.32
C GLY A 285 -4.31 11.89 10.90
N ALA A 286 -4.50 13.08 10.34
CA ALA A 286 -5.79 13.55 9.84
C ALA A 286 -6.27 12.71 8.64
N VAL A 287 -5.40 12.43 7.66
CA VAL A 287 -5.74 11.57 6.51
C VAL A 287 -6.18 10.18 6.98
N PHE A 288 -5.43 9.57 7.89
CA PHE A 288 -5.78 8.28 8.45
C PHE A 288 -7.03 8.33 9.34
N ARG A 289 -7.34 9.47 9.96
CA ARG A 289 -8.59 9.66 10.69
C ARG A 289 -9.81 9.61 9.78
N PHE A 290 -9.73 10.17 8.58
CA PHE A 290 -10.80 10.04 7.58
C PHE A 290 -10.94 8.59 7.11
N ALA A 291 -9.84 7.89 6.86
CA ALA A 291 -9.88 6.46 6.52
C ALA A 291 -10.53 5.62 7.64
N ALA A 292 -10.20 5.87 8.90
CA ALA A 292 -10.82 5.21 10.05
C ALA A 292 -12.32 5.55 10.15
N ALA A 293 -12.72 6.80 9.89
CA ALA A 293 -14.11 7.21 9.91
C ALA A 293 -14.94 6.51 8.82
N ASP A 294 -14.41 6.43 7.60
CA ASP A 294 -15.05 5.71 6.49
C ASP A 294 -15.20 4.21 6.81
N LEU A 295 -14.13 3.57 7.31
CA LEU A 295 -14.16 2.17 7.75
C LEU A 295 -15.23 1.96 8.83
N ASN A 296 -15.22 2.78 9.88
CA ASN A 296 -16.19 2.70 10.97
C ASN A 296 -17.63 2.85 10.48
N PHE A 297 -17.88 3.85 9.63
CA PHE A 297 -19.19 4.15 9.10
C PHE A 297 -19.70 3.02 8.19
N MET A 298 -18.87 2.56 7.26
CA MET A 298 -19.25 1.53 6.30
C MET A 298 -19.46 0.18 6.98
N SER A 299 -18.60 -0.19 7.93
CA SER A 299 -18.78 -1.43 8.70
C SER A 299 -20.04 -1.42 9.56
N ASP A 300 -20.32 -0.34 10.27
CA ASP A 300 -21.54 -0.19 11.08
C ASP A 300 -22.80 -0.23 10.19
N LEU A 301 -22.78 0.49 9.07
CA LEU A 301 -23.93 0.59 8.18
C LEU A 301 -24.27 -0.75 7.52
N ILE A 302 -23.28 -1.44 6.97
CA ILE A 302 -23.49 -2.73 6.28
C ILE A 302 -24.00 -3.80 7.25
N ASN A 303 -23.54 -3.75 8.49
CA ASN A 303 -23.93 -4.72 9.52
C ASN A 303 -25.16 -4.29 10.32
N GLY A 304 -25.82 -3.18 9.96
CA GLY A 304 -27.02 -2.70 10.64
C GLY A 304 -26.78 -2.29 12.11
N GLY A 305 -25.55 -1.90 12.46
CA GLY A 305 -25.14 -1.60 13.83
C GLY A 305 -25.82 -0.35 14.42
N GLY A 306 -26.26 0.58 13.58
CA GLY A 306 -27.09 1.72 13.98
C GLY A 306 -26.34 2.79 14.78
N ARG A 307 -25.01 2.71 14.90
CA ARG A 307 -24.19 3.62 15.70
C ARG A 307 -24.05 4.98 15.05
N TYR A 308 -23.81 5.01 13.74
CA TYR A 308 -23.59 6.25 13.00
C TYR A 308 -24.82 6.66 12.22
N ALA A 309 -25.41 5.75 11.44
CA ALA A 309 -26.62 5.98 10.64
C ALA A 309 -27.77 5.04 11.06
N PRO A 310 -29.04 5.39 10.78
CA PRO A 310 -30.18 4.52 11.10
C PRO A 310 -30.07 3.16 10.41
N ALA A 311 -30.33 2.08 11.15
CA ALA A 311 -30.24 0.71 10.65
C ALA A 311 -31.32 0.35 9.61
N ASP A 312 -32.39 1.14 9.48
CA ASP A 312 -33.57 0.84 8.67
C ASP A 312 -33.56 1.46 7.26
N GLU A 313 -32.40 1.46 6.59
CA GLU A 313 -32.22 1.79 5.16
C GLU A 313 -32.75 3.16 4.69
N ARG A 314 -32.91 4.13 5.59
CA ARG A 314 -33.45 5.47 5.24
C ARG A 314 -32.48 6.37 4.46
N LEU A 315 -31.30 5.89 4.10
CA LEU A 315 -30.32 6.66 3.34
C LEU A 315 -30.70 6.69 1.85
N LYS A 316 -31.44 7.73 1.47
CA LYS A 316 -31.77 8.03 0.07
C LYS A 316 -30.57 8.67 -0.61
N VAL A 317 -30.57 8.69 -1.94
CA VAL A 317 -29.54 9.38 -2.75
C VAL A 317 -29.38 10.86 -2.34
N SER A 318 -30.46 11.51 -1.89
CA SER A 318 -30.44 12.91 -1.42
C SER A 318 -30.06 13.09 0.06
N THR A 319 -29.83 12.01 0.80
CA THR A 319 -29.46 12.09 2.22
C THR A 319 -28.03 12.60 2.35
N SER A 320 -27.85 13.74 3.04
CA SER A 320 -26.52 14.22 3.39
C SER A 320 -25.84 13.25 4.36
N LEU A 321 -24.64 12.78 3.99
CA LEU A 321 -23.82 11.90 4.84
C LEU A 321 -22.92 12.67 5.83
N THR A 322 -22.85 14.00 5.71
CA THR A 322 -22.00 14.85 6.56
C THR A 322 -22.24 14.67 8.06
N PRO A 323 -23.49 14.57 8.57
CA PRO A 323 -23.71 14.36 10.00
C PRO A 323 -23.17 13.03 10.51
N TYR A 324 -23.15 11.99 9.66
CA TYR A 324 -22.64 10.66 10.01
C TYR A 324 -21.12 10.64 9.99
N LEU A 325 -20.50 11.23 8.97
CA LEU A 325 -19.06 11.42 8.89
C LEU A 325 -18.53 12.16 10.14
N ARG A 326 -19.19 13.25 10.56
CA ARG A 326 -18.79 13.99 11.77
C ARG A 326 -18.77 13.13 13.03
N ARG A 327 -19.71 12.19 13.18
CA ARG A 327 -19.74 11.26 14.31
C ARG A 327 -18.64 10.20 14.17
N ALA A 328 -18.46 9.65 12.97
CA ALA A 328 -17.47 8.62 12.70
C ALA A 328 -16.03 9.12 12.91
N LEU A 329 -15.75 10.41 12.69
CA LEU A 329 -14.44 11.03 12.97
C LEU A 329 -13.98 10.94 14.44
N PHE A 330 -14.88 10.68 15.39
CA PHE A 330 -14.50 10.48 16.79
C PHE A 330 -14.01 9.07 17.11
N CYS A 331 -14.24 8.10 16.23
CA CYS A 331 -13.78 6.72 16.39
C CYS A 331 -12.61 6.47 15.42
N ASP A 332 -11.42 6.28 16.00
CA ASP A 332 -10.20 5.95 15.27
C ASP A 332 -10.09 4.43 14.99
N PHE A 333 -8.94 3.95 14.55
CA PHE A 333 -8.76 2.53 14.27
C PHE A 333 -8.81 1.69 15.54
N SER A 334 -8.21 2.16 16.64
CA SER A 334 -8.27 1.47 17.93
C SER A 334 -9.72 1.33 18.42
N CYS A 335 -10.51 2.40 18.32
CA CYS A 335 -11.94 2.38 18.59
C CYS A 335 -12.68 1.40 17.68
N TYR A 336 -12.40 1.35 16.37
CA TYR A 336 -12.99 0.37 15.46
C TYR A 336 -12.69 -1.08 15.91
N VAL A 337 -11.42 -1.36 16.20
CA VAL A 337 -10.96 -2.67 16.63
C VAL A 337 -11.69 -3.11 17.90
N GLU A 338 -11.74 -2.26 18.92
CA GLU A 338 -12.32 -2.60 20.21
C GLU A 338 -13.85 -2.70 20.18
N THR A 339 -14.51 -1.83 19.40
CA THR A 339 -15.97 -1.68 19.47
C THR A 339 -16.73 -2.37 18.36
N GLN A 340 -16.06 -2.85 17.30
CA GLN A 340 -16.68 -3.54 16.17
C GLN A 340 -15.96 -4.87 15.87
N LEU A 341 -14.68 -4.81 15.52
CA LEU A 341 -13.96 -5.97 14.97
C LEU A 341 -13.73 -7.07 16.01
N LEU A 342 -13.23 -6.72 17.20
CA LEU A 342 -12.94 -7.69 18.26
C LEU A 342 -14.20 -8.43 18.73
N PRO A 343 -15.34 -7.77 19.03
CA PRO A 343 -16.57 -8.48 19.35
C PRO A 343 -17.03 -9.43 18.23
N ALA A 344 -16.91 -9.00 16.97
CA ALA A 344 -17.27 -9.84 15.82
C ALA A 344 -16.35 -11.07 15.70
N TRP A 345 -15.03 -10.90 15.90
CA TRP A 345 -14.07 -11.99 15.89
C TRP A 345 -14.27 -12.96 17.07
N GLN A 346 -14.55 -12.45 18.28
CA GLN A 346 -14.82 -13.26 19.48
C GLN A 346 -16.08 -14.11 19.34
N SER A 347 -17.07 -13.67 18.56
CA SER A 347 -18.28 -14.48 18.29
C SER A 347 -17.98 -15.83 17.62
N ARG A 348 -16.81 -15.95 16.95
CA ARG A 348 -16.33 -17.18 16.30
C ARG A 348 -15.12 -17.80 17.02
N ASN A 349 -14.52 -17.08 17.96
CA ASN A 349 -13.34 -17.47 18.72
C ASN A 349 -13.62 -17.27 20.21
N ALA A 350 -14.41 -18.20 20.78
CA ALA A 350 -14.75 -18.16 22.19
C ALA A 350 -13.48 -18.11 23.06
N ASP A 351 -13.51 -17.30 24.11
CA ASP A 351 -12.39 -17.06 25.04
C ASP A 351 -11.14 -16.39 24.43
N GLY A 352 -11.21 -15.97 23.16
CA GLY A 352 -10.13 -15.23 22.53
C GLY A 352 -10.04 -13.78 22.98
N ASP A 353 -8.84 -13.22 22.97
CA ASP A 353 -8.58 -11.83 23.33
C ASP A 353 -7.99 -11.00 22.19
N LEU A 354 -7.79 -9.71 22.45
CA LEU A 354 -7.23 -8.77 21.49
C LEU A 354 -5.81 -9.16 21.05
N GLN A 355 -5.00 -9.73 21.96
CA GLN A 355 -3.63 -10.11 21.63
C GLN A 355 -3.63 -11.28 20.65
N GLN A 356 -4.45 -12.30 20.89
CA GLN A 356 -4.61 -13.43 19.97
C GLN A 356 -5.10 -12.97 18.58
N MET A 357 -6.08 -12.06 18.53
CA MET A 357 -6.55 -11.50 17.25
C MET A 357 -5.45 -10.71 16.54
N ALA A 358 -4.69 -9.88 17.27
CA ALA A 358 -3.57 -9.12 16.71
C ALA A 358 -2.46 -10.02 16.18
N GLU A 359 -2.11 -11.08 16.91
CA GLU A 359 -1.12 -12.08 16.48
C GLU A 359 -1.56 -12.78 15.20
N GLN A 360 -2.82 -13.24 15.11
CA GLN A 360 -3.37 -13.91 13.93
C GLN A 360 -3.44 -13.02 12.68
N THR A 361 -3.55 -11.70 12.86
CA THR A 361 -3.61 -10.73 11.76
C THR A 361 -2.23 -10.14 11.41
N SER A 362 -1.15 -10.66 12.00
CA SER A 362 0.23 -10.17 11.81
C SER A 362 1.00 -10.96 10.74
N LEU A 363 2.04 -10.36 10.15
CA LEU A 363 3.02 -11.10 9.34
C LEU A 363 3.81 -12.13 10.16
N ARG A 364 3.87 -11.97 11.49
CA ARG A 364 4.52 -12.95 12.38
C ARG A 364 3.79 -14.29 12.36
N HIS A 365 2.46 -14.27 12.16
CA HIS A 365 1.65 -15.47 11.94
C HIS A 365 2.11 -16.26 10.70
N LEU A 366 2.56 -15.55 9.66
CA LEU A 366 3.05 -16.13 8.41
C LEU A 366 4.57 -16.34 8.39
N SER A 367 5.25 -16.27 9.54
CA SER A 367 6.72 -16.26 9.60
C SER A 367 7.38 -17.46 8.89
N ALA A 368 6.89 -18.68 9.11
CA ALA A 368 7.41 -19.88 8.44
C ALA A 368 7.24 -19.80 6.91
N PHE A 369 6.02 -19.48 6.45
CA PHE A 369 5.72 -19.30 5.03
C PHE A 369 6.64 -18.24 4.39
N LEU A 370 6.76 -17.06 5.00
CA LEU A 370 7.55 -15.95 4.46
C LEU A 370 9.05 -16.23 4.47
N HIS A 371 9.53 -17.02 5.44
CA HIS A 371 10.93 -17.43 5.54
C HIS A 371 11.30 -18.41 4.43
N ASP A 372 10.49 -19.46 4.25
CA ASP A 372 10.79 -20.55 3.34
C ASP A 372 10.44 -20.21 1.87
N ASN A 373 9.53 -19.26 1.64
CA ASN A 373 9.09 -18.90 0.31
C ASN A 373 10.00 -17.88 -0.39
N ALA A 374 10.81 -18.37 -1.32
CA ALA A 374 11.73 -17.55 -2.12
C ALA A 374 11.04 -16.59 -3.12
N THR A 375 9.74 -16.74 -3.38
CA THR A 375 9.00 -15.88 -4.33
C THR A 375 8.51 -14.58 -3.70
N VAL A 376 8.62 -14.41 -2.38
CA VAL A 376 8.14 -13.21 -1.67
C VAL A 376 9.32 -12.29 -1.33
N ALA A 377 9.24 -10.99 -1.64
CA ALA A 377 10.22 -10.00 -1.20
C ALA A 377 9.55 -8.84 -0.48
N VAL A 378 10.30 -8.18 0.39
CA VAL A 378 9.81 -7.00 1.13
C VAL A 378 10.69 -5.79 0.85
N VAL A 379 10.05 -4.64 0.67
CA VAL A 379 10.70 -3.33 0.64
C VAL A 379 10.26 -2.58 1.89
N SER A 380 11.21 -2.08 2.67
CA SER A 380 10.91 -1.24 3.84
C SER A 380 12.10 -0.36 4.19
N ASN A 381 11.96 0.48 5.21
CA ASN A 381 13.03 1.34 5.68
C ASN A 381 13.02 1.52 7.20
N ALA A 382 14.17 1.86 7.77
CA ALA A 382 14.35 1.98 9.21
C ALA A 382 13.62 3.20 9.82
N SER A 383 13.17 4.14 8.98
CA SER A 383 12.40 5.31 9.38
C SER A 383 10.90 5.15 9.13
N GLU A 384 10.42 3.91 8.97
CA GLU A 384 9.01 3.61 8.73
C GLU A 384 8.16 3.97 9.96
N LEU A 385 7.11 4.75 9.75
CA LEU A 385 6.26 5.32 10.81
C LEU A 385 5.37 4.27 11.48
N ILE A 386 4.97 3.24 10.71
CA ILE A 386 4.03 2.21 11.20
C ILE A 386 4.72 1.01 11.83
N LEU A 387 6.06 0.96 11.82
CA LEU A 387 6.84 -0.17 12.34
C LEU A 387 7.55 0.17 13.65
N THR A 388 7.70 -0.84 14.50
CA THR A 388 8.67 -0.82 15.60
C THR A 388 10.06 -1.21 15.10
N ARG A 389 11.08 -1.02 15.94
CA ARG A 389 12.42 -1.56 15.67
C ARG A 389 12.41 -3.09 15.54
N ASP A 390 11.60 -3.77 16.36
CA ASP A 390 11.49 -5.23 16.35
C ASP A 390 10.75 -5.74 15.11
N ASP A 391 9.86 -4.94 14.55
CA ASP A 391 9.23 -5.23 13.26
C ASP A 391 10.23 -5.11 12.11
N TYR A 392 11.05 -4.06 12.10
CA TYR A 392 12.10 -3.92 11.08
C TYR A 392 13.12 -5.07 11.15
N HIS A 393 13.52 -5.48 12.35
CA HIS A 393 14.39 -6.64 12.54
C HIS A 393 13.71 -7.95 12.13
N PHE A 394 12.42 -8.11 12.41
CA PHE A 394 11.65 -9.25 11.92
C PHE A 394 11.66 -9.33 10.39
N LEU A 395 11.47 -8.21 9.68
CA LEU A 395 11.56 -8.19 8.21
C LEU A 395 12.95 -8.60 7.72
N ALA A 396 14.02 -8.09 8.34
CA ALA A 396 15.38 -8.44 7.99
C ALA A 396 15.67 -9.94 8.17
N GLN A 397 15.27 -10.50 9.31
CA GLN A 397 15.53 -11.90 9.66
C GLN A 397 14.69 -12.87 8.83
N THR A 398 13.42 -12.56 8.60
CA THR A 398 12.50 -13.45 7.88
C THR A 398 12.84 -13.52 6.40
N PHE A 399 13.12 -12.38 5.76
CA PHE A 399 13.29 -12.32 4.31
C PHE A 399 14.76 -12.45 3.84
N GLY A 400 15.74 -12.20 4.71
CA GLY A 400 17.16 -12.29 4.35
C GLY A 400 17.52 -11.39 3.16
N GLU A 401 18.11 -11.96 2.10
CA GLU A 401 18.44 -11.23 0.87
C GLU A 401 17.22 -10.70 0.11
N ARG A 402 16.01 -11.24 0.38
CA ARG A 402 14.74 -10.75 -0.18
C ARG A 402 14.21 -9.52 0.60
N ALA A 403 14.93 -9.07 1.63
CA ALA A 403 14.63 -7.85 2.37
C ALA A 403 15.37 -6.66 1.76
N PHE A 404 14.68 -5.86 0.94
CA PHE A 404 15.21 -4.62 0.39
C PHE A 404 14.98 -3.49 1.41
N LEU A 405 15.90 -3.40 2.36
CA LEU A 405 15.80 -2.53 3.51
C LEU A 405 16.71 -1.30 3.37
N TYR A 406 16.12 -0.12 3.61
CA TYR A 406 16.80 1.17 3.47
C TYR A 406 16.90 1.91 4.81
N PRO A 407 17.86 2.83 4.99
CA PRO A 407 17.98 3.60 6.23
C PRO A 407 16.89 4.65 6.42
N SER A 408 16.32 5.18 5.34
CA SER A 408 15.27 6.21 5.37
C SER A 408 14.24 6.01 4.25
N GLY A 409 13.11 6.70 4.34
CA GLY A 409 12.05 6.64 3.33
C GLY A 409 10.64 6.92 3.86
N GLY A 410 10.46 6.97 5.18
CA GLY A 410 9.14 7.14 5.79
C GLY A 410 8.16 6.06 5.34
N HIS A 411 6.87 6.36 5.32
CA HIS A 411 5.86 5.44 4.82
C HIS A 411 5.66 5.59 3.30
N GLY A 412 6.41 4.79 2.53
CA GLY A 412 6.33 4.75 1.06
C GLY A 412 7.03 5.90 0.32
N GLY A 413 7.72 6.79 1.02
CA GLY A 413 8.31 8.01 0.45
C GLY A 413 9.49 7.78 -0.48
N ASN A 414 10.21 6.67 -0.32
CA ASN A 414 11.33 6.29 -1.17
C ASN A 414 10.96 5.25 -2.26
N LEU A 415 9.69 4.85 -2.37
CA LEU A 415 9.29 3.79 -3.31
C LEU A 415 9.37 4.20 -4.77
N ASP A 416 9.28 5.50 -5.02
CA ASP A 416 9.46 6.13 -6.33
C ASP A 416 10.92 6.57 -6.58
N TYR A 417 11.82 6.45 -5.59
CA TYR A 417 13.24 6.76 -5.79
C TYR A 417 13.87 5.77 -6.78
N ALA A 418 14.48 6.29 -7.86
CA ALA A 418 14.85 5.47 -9.01
C ALA A 418 15.69 4.22 -8.67
N PRO A 419 16.70 4.28 -7.79
CA PRO A 419 17.44 3.08 -7.35
C PRO A 419 16.57 2.06 -6.61
N VAL A 420 15.64 2.51 -5.76
CA VAL A 420 14.71 1.63 -5.01
C VAL A 420 13.75 0.95 -5.99
N ALA A 421 13.14 1.74 -6.88
CA ALA A 421 12.24 1.26 -7.92
C ALA A 421 12.89 0.21 -8.82
N ARG A 422 14.10 0.51 -9.28
CA ARG A 422 14.90 -0.43 -10.09
C ARG A 422 15.12 -1.76 -9.37
N ARG A 423 15.44 -1.73 -8.06
CA ARG A 423 15.73 -2.96 -7.30
C ARG A 423 14.52 -3.88 -7.19
N TYR A 424 13.34 -3.36 -6.83
CA TYR A 424 12.17 -4.23 -6.74
C TYR A 424 11.59 -4.62 -8.11
N LEU A 425 11.79 -3.82 -9.15
CA LEU A 425 11.45 -4.20 -10.52
C LEU A 425 12.31 -5.35 -11.03
N GLN A 426 13.62 -5.35 -10.73
CA GLN A 426 14.51 -6.48 -11.06
C GLN A 426 14.00 -7.79 -10.45
N PHE A 427 13.55 -7.75 -9.19
CA PHE A 427 12.94 -8.90 -8.53
C PHE A 427 11.68 -9.38 -9.26
N LEU A 428 10.76 -8.47 -9.60
CA LEU A 428 9.53 -8.79 -10.32
C LEU A 428 9.79 -9.34 -11.73
N GLN A 429 10.81 -8.84 -12.43
CA GLN A 429 11.19 -9.31 -13.77
C GLN A 429 11.97 -10.63 -13.75
N GLY A 430 12.40 -11.10 -12.57
CA GLY A 430 13.15 -12.35 -12.43
C GLY A 430 14.65 -12.23 -12.73
N GLY A 431 15.21 -11.02 -12.70
CA GLY A 431 16.65 -10.82 -12.76
C GLY A 431 17.35 -11.42 -11.53
N SER A 432 18.51 -12.06 -11.73
CA SER A 432 19.38 -12.54 -10.65
C SER A 432 19.79 -11.37 -9.76
N GLN A 433 19.77 -11.58 -8.44
CA GLN A 433 20.10 -10.57 -7.43
C GLN A 433 21.53 -10.07 -7.49
#